data_AF-A0A412L388-F1
#
_entry.id   AF-A0A412L388-F1
#
_cell.length_a   1.000
_cell.length_b   1.000
_cell.length_c   1.000
_cell.angle_alpha   90.00
_cell.angle_beta   90.00
_cell.angle_gamma   90.00
#
_symmetry.space_group_name_H-M   'P 1'
#
loop_
_entity.id
_entity.type
_entity.pdbx_description
1 polymer ?
#
loop_
_entity_poly.entity_id
_entity_poly.type
_entity_poly.pdbx_seq_one_letter_code
_entity_poly.pdbx_strand_id
1 'polypeptide(L)' 'MLRQTNQQPITALYPRLSHEDELQGESNSISNQKRILETYAKQNGFSNLRWYTDDGYSGANFQRPGFQAMLADIEAGKV' A
#
# COMPACT_ATOMS: atom_id res chain seq x y z
N MET A 1 -22.76 18.67 1.63
CA MET A 1 -21.83 19.22 2.66
C MET A 1 -20.48 18.58 2.42
N LEU A 2 -19.51 19.34 1.89
CA LEU A 2 -18.13 18.87 1.75
C LEU A 2 -17.49 18.92 3.13
N ARG A 3 -17.17 17.75 3.71
CA ARG A 3 -16.35 17.68 4.91
C ARG A 3 -14.96 18.18 4.55
N GLN A 4 -14.65 19.43 4.87
CA GLN A 4 -13.28 19.92 4.90
C GLN A 4 -12.58 19.23 6.08
N THR A 5 -11.99 18.06 5.82
CA THR A 5 -11.05 17.46 6.76
C THR A 5 -9.77 18.27 6.64
N ASN A 6 -9.41 18.99 7.70
CA ASN A 6 -8.15 19.74 7.84
C ASN A 6 -6.90 18.83 7.91
N GLN A 7 -6.99 17.61 7.35
CA GLN A 7 -5.97 16.58 7.37
C GLN A 7 -5.49 16.35 5.94
N GLN A 8 -4.16 16.33 5.76
CA GLN A 8 -3.54 15.94 4.50
C GLN A 8 -4.03 14.53 4.14
N PRO A 9 -4.55 14.29 2.91
CA PRO A 9 -4.97 12.96 2.49
C PRO A 9 -3.79 11.98 2.56
N ILE A 10 -4.11 10.72 2.83
CA ILE A 10 -3.14 9.63 2.96
C ILE A 10 -2.61 9.30 1.56
N THR A 11 -1.29 9.24 1.41
CA THR A 11 -0.69 8.57 0.26
C THR A 11 -0.63 7.08 0.56
N ALA A 12 -1.50 6.29 -0.07
CA ALA A 12 -1.53 4.84 0.10
C ALA A 12 -0.39 4.15 -0.67
N LEU A 13 0.44 3.37 0.05
CA LEU A 13 1.49 2.55 -0.52
C LEU A 13 1.13 1.07 -0.34
N TYR A 14 0.95 0.36 -1.45
CA TYR A 14 0.44 -1.01 -1.46
C TYR A 14 1.43 -2.03 -2.05
N PRO A 15 2.33 -2.60 -1.25
CA PRO A 15 3.12 -3.77 -1.64
C PRO A 15 2.35 -5.09 -1.43
N ARG A 16 2.53 -6.05 -2.34
CA ARG A 16 1.96 -7.40 -2.26
C ARG A 16 2.98 -8.42 -2.75
N LEU A 17 3.08 -9.54 -2.05
CA LEU A 17 3.86 -10.69 -2.47
C LEU A 17 3.02 -11.95 -2.37
N SER A 18 3.08 -12.81 -3.40
CA SER A 18 2.43 -14.12 -3.32
C SER A 18 3.35 -15.12 -2.63
N HIS A 19 2.76 -16.14 -2.03
CA HIS A 19 3.53 -17.19 -1.36
C HIS A 19 4.51 -17.92 -2.30
N GLU A 20 4.14 -18.08 -3.57
CA GLU A 20 5.01 -18.71 -4.58
C GLU A 20 6.25 -17.85 -4.92
N ASP A 21 6.11 -16.53 -4.81
CA ASP A 21 7.16 -15.56 -5.14
C ASP A 21 8.15 -15.34 -3.98
N GLU A 22 7.83 -15.73 -2.75
CA GLU A 22 8.72 -15.63 -1.58
C GLU A 22 10.05 -16.37 -1.80
N LEU A 23 10.04 -17.43 -2.61
CA LEU A 23 11.21 -18.27 -2.88
C LEU A 23 12.19 -17.68 -3.91
N GLN A 24 11.82 -16.59 -4.60
CA GLN A 24 12.59 -16.06 -5.73
C GLN A 24 13.61 -14.95 -5.37
N GLY A 25 13.84 -14.70 -4.08
CA GLY A 25 14.94 -13.87 -3.58
C GLY A 25 14.61 -12.39 -3.34
N GLU A 26 15.64 -11.61 -2.99
CA GLU A 26 15.51 -10.23 -2.46
C GLU A 26 14.77 -9.26 -3.39
N SER A 27 14.91 -9.40 -4.71
CA SER A 27 14.24 -8.51 -5.70
C SER A 27 12.72 -8.59 -5.64
N ASN A 28 12.16 -9.74 -5.25
CA ASN A 28 10.72 -9.91 -5.12
C ASN A 28 10.22 -9.69 -3.69
N SER A 29 11.11 -9.51 -2.70
CA SER A 29 10.74 -9.32 -1.30
C SER A 29 9.84 -8.10 -1.07
N ILE A 30 8.90 -8.21 -0.12
CA ILE A 30 8.09 -7.08 0.36
C ILE A 30 8.99 -5.92 0.80
N SER A 31 10.14 -6.20 1.41
CA SER A 31 11.12 -5.20 1.84
C SER A 31 11.68 -4.39 0.67
N ASN A 32 12.05 -5.04 -0.44
CA ASN A 32 12.49 -4.34 -1.65
C ASN A 32 11.37 -3.48 -2.26
N GLN A 33 10.15 -4.02 -2.35
CA GLN A 33 8.99 -3.27 -2.84
C GLN A 33 8.71 -2.02 -2.00
N LYS A 34 8.76 -2.14 -0.66
CA LYS A 34 8.62 -1.00 0.25
C LYS A 34 9.68 0.07 -0.02
N ARG A 35 10.95 -0.32 -0.17
CA ARG A 35 12.02 0.63 -0.46
C ARG A 35 11.79 1.39 -1.78
N ILE A 36 11.34 0.68 -2.82
CA ILE A 36 11.04 1.29 -4.14
C ILE A 36 9.90 2.31 -4.00
N LEU A 37 8.79 1.90 -3.38
CA LEU A 37 7.62 2.76 -3.17
C LEU A 37 7.94 3.98 -2.30
N GLU A 38 8.70 3.80 -1.23
CA GLU A 38 9.09 4.90 -0.34
C GLU A 38 10.02 5.90 -1.06
N THR A 39 10.97 5.40 -1.85
CA THR A 39 11.88 6.24 -2.63
C THR A 39 11.09 7.08 -3.63
N TYR A 40 10.20 6.43 -4.38
CA TYR A 40 9.33 7.12 -5.34
C TYR A 40 8.45 8.15 -4.65
N ALA A 41 7.85 7.80 -3.51
CA ALA A 41 6.98 8.67 -2.75
C ALA A 41 7.72 9.95 -2.32
N LYS A 42 8.91 9.79 -1.73
CA LYS A 42 9.77 10.90 -1.29
C LYS A 42 10.23 11.78 -2.44
N GLN A 43 10.67 11.19 -3.56
CA GLN A 43 11.16 11.93 -4.73
C GLN A 43 10.08 12.82 -5.36
N ASN A 44 8.82 12.41 -5.27
CA ASN A 44 7.69 13.16 -5.82
C ASN A 44 6.98 14.05 -4.78
N GLY A 45 7.53 14.17 -3.56
CA GLY A 45 6.96 15.02 -2.52
C GLY A 45 5.63 14.51 -1.94
N PHE A 46 5.31 13.23 -2.13
CA PHE A 46 4.15 12.64 -1.47
C PHE A 46 4.37 12.58 0.04
N SER A 47 3.34 12.94 0.80
CA SER A 47 3.37 13.01 2.25
C SER A 47 2.23 12.18 2.85
N ASN A 48 2.23 12.01 4.17
CA ASN A 48 1.26 11.15 4.87
C ASN A 48 1.22 9.71 4.30
N LEU A 49 2.40 9.11 4.14
CA LEU A 49 2.54 7.77 3.58
C LEU A 49 1.94 6.73 4.54
N ARG A 50 1.04 5.88 4.05
CA ARG A 50 0.50 4.74 4.79
C ARG A 50 0.71 3.45 4.04
N TRP A 51 1.20 2.45 4.75
CA TRP A 51 1.45 1.12 4.19
C TRP A 51 0.23 0.22 4.32
N TYR A 52 -0.12 -0.42 3.22
CA TYR A 52 -1.10 -1.49 3.14
C TYR A 52 -0.40 -2.69 2.54
N THR A 53 -0.07 -3.70 3.34
CA THR A 53 0.81 -4.79 2.89
C THR A 53 0.06 -6.12 2.92
N ASP A 54 0.22 -6.90 1.86
CA ASP A 54 -0.30 -8.27 1.76
C ASP A 54 0.85 -9.22 1.39
N ASP A 55 1.45 -9.83 2.42
CA ASP A 55 2.54 -10.80 2.28
C ASP A 55 2.00 -12.23 2.32
N GLY A 56 2.41 -13.07 1.37
CA GLY A 56 1.86 -14.42 1.17
C GLY A 56 0.46 -14.48 0.51
N TYR A 57 -0.06 -13.37 -0.03
CA TYR A 57 -1.40 -13.33 -0.65
C TYR A 57 -1.35 -13.41 -2.17
N SER A 58 -2.18 -14.28 -2.74
CA SER A 58 -2.33 -14.39 -4.18
C SER A 58 -3.00 -13.14 -4.79
N GLY A 59 -2.68 -12.86 -6.06
CA GLY A 59 -3.32 -11.78 -6.82
C GLY A 59 -4.72 -12.13 -7.32
N ALA A 60 -5.21 -13.35 -7.09
CA ALA A 60 -6.38 -13.91 -7.76
C ALA A 60 -7.74 -13.37 -7.27
N ASN A 61 -7.79 -12.77 -6.09
CA ASN A 61 -9.02 -12.19 -5.53
C ASN A 61 -8.73 -10.94 -4.69
N PHE A 62 -9.78 -10.21 -4.32
CA PHE A 62 -9.67 -8.99 -3.52
C PHE A 62 -9.74 -9.22 -2.01
N GLN A 63 -9.86 -10.46 -1.53
CA GLN A 63 -9.92 -10.82 -0.10
C GLN A 63 -8.50 -10.81 0.50
N ARG A 64 -7.89 -9.64 0.51
CA ARG A 64 -6.55 -9.41 1.04
C ARG A 64 -6.61 -8.32 2.12
N PRO A 65 -6.17 -8.57 3.36
CA PRO A 65 -6.38 -7.66 4.47
C PRO A 65 -5.85 -6.24 4.24
N GLY A 66 -4.64 -6.10 3.69
CA GLY A 66 -4.05 -4.82 3.35
C GLY A 66 -4.86 -4.09 2.30
N PHE A 67 -5.28 -4.79 1.25
CA PHE A 67 -6.15 -4.23 0.21
C PHE A 67 -7.51 -3.77 0.75
N GLN A 68 -8.15 -4.57 1.59
CA GLN A 68 -9.44 -4.24 2.19
C GLN A 68 -9.34 -3.04 3.14
N ALA A 69 -8.26 -2.95 3.93
CA ALA A 69 -8.00 -1.79 4.78
C ALA A 69 -7.79 -0.51 3.94
N MET A 70 -7.10 -0.62 2.80
CA MET A 70 -6.92 0.50 1.87
C MET A 70 -8.27 0.96 1.30
N LEU A 71 -9.12 0.03 0.86
CA LEU A 71 -10.46 0.34 0.36
C LEU A 71 -11.31 1.03 1.43
N ALA A 72 -11.28 0.56 2.68
CA ALA A 72 -12.04 1.19 3.76
C ALA A 72 -11.60 2.64 4.03
N ASP A 73 -10.29 2.94 3.94
CA ASP A 73 -9.79 4.30 4.09
C ASP A 73 -10.10 5.18 2.86
N ILE A 74 -10.17 4.61 1.65
CA ILE A 74 -10.68 5.28 0.43
C ILE A 74 -12.16 5.62 0.58
N GLU A 75 -13.00 4.67 1.01
CA GLU A 75 -14.44 4.87 1.22
C GLU A 75 -14.72 5.92 2.31
N ALA A 76 -13.85 6.00 3.32
CA ALA A 76 -13.90 7.03 4.35
C ALA A 76 -13.39 8.40 3.89
N GLY A 77 -12.89 8.53 2.65
CA GLY A 77 -12.35 9.77 2.08
C GLY A 77 -11.03 10.22 2.73
N LYS A 78 -10.24 9.27 3.24
CA LYS A 78 -8.96 9.58 3.91
C LYS A 78 -7.76 9.47 2.97
N VAL A 79 -7.89 8.78 1.84
CA VAL A 79 -6.88 8.58 0.79
C VAL A 79 -7.20 9.49 -0.39
#